data_AF-A0A2M7Z5R3-F1
#
_entry.id   AF-A0A2M7Z5R3-F1
#
_cell.length_a   1.000
_cell.length_b   1.000
_cell.length_c   1.000
_cell.angle_alpha   90.00
_cell.angle_beta   90.00
_cell.angle_gamma   90.00
#
_symmetry.space_group_name_H-M   'P 1'
#
loop_
_entity.id
_entity.type
_entity.pdbx_description
1 polymer ?
#
loop_
_entity_poly.entity_id
_entity_poly.type
_entity_poly.pdbx_seq_one_letter_code
_entity_poly.pdbx_strand_id
1 'polypeptide(L)'
;MNLTLFLVTLPQIIEKEKEISLEDELKTAEQFFSSLTGGIKEADPIKRLLFGNPFFVFEIAVHRIGEEIYFYVACPRSLAQMMEKQILGFWPKAQVQPVTDYNIFNPEGQAVGSIANLAKSPVFSIKPYQEFTTDPLSTITSVFTKLAREGEGAALQILIRPSKRSLKKMAEKTI
;
A
#
# COMPACT_ATOMS: atom_id res chain seq x y z
N MET A 1 16.71 -4.21 6.81
CA MET A 1 16.33 -4.42 5.39
C MET A 1 16.60 -3.15 4.62
N ASN A 2 17.12 -3.24 3.40
CA ASN A 2 17.44 -2.06 2.59
C ASN A 2 16.24 -1.71 1.70
N LEU A 3 15.40 -0.78 2.17
CA LEU A 3 14.21 -0.31 1.44
C LEU A 3 14.50 1.01 0.72
N THR A 4 13.69 1.28 -0.30
CA THR A 4 13.55 2.59 -0.95
C THR A 4 12.11 3.02 -0.78
N LEU A 5 11.90 4.26 -0.33
CA LEU A 5 10.60 4.91 -0.20
C LEU A 5 10.35 5.79 -1.41
N PHE A 6 9.21 5.61 -2.05
CA PHE A 6 8.73 6.46 -3.14
C PHE A 6 7.52 7.27 -2.70
N LEU A 7 7.54 8.57 -2.97
CA LEU A 7 6.34 9.40 -3.00
C LEU A 7 5.67 9.22 -4.36
N VAL A 8 4.37 8.94 -4.35
CA VAL A 8 3.55 8.79 -5.56
C VAL A 8 2.52 9.90 -5.59
N THR A 9 2.51 10.69 -6.67
CA THR A 9 1.54 11.77 -6.86
C THR A 9 0.88 11.68 -8.23
N LEU A 10 -0.34 12.19 -8.35
CA LEU A 10 -1.05 12.34 -9.61
C LEU A 10 -1.18 13.84 -9.94
N PRO A 11 -1.08 14.24 -11.22
CA PRO A 11 -1.21 15.62 -11.63
C PRO A 11 -2.65 16.11 -11.42
N GLN A 12 -2.80 17.33 -10.93
CA GLN A 12 -4.11 17.94 -10.64
C GLN A 12 -4.84 18.46 -11.90
N ILE A 13 -4.14 18.61 -13.03
CA ILE A 13 -4.74 19.09 -14.27
C ILE A 13 -5.26 17.89 -15.06
N ILE A 14 -6.54 17.60 -14.84
CA ILE A 14 -7.29 16.63 -15.61
C ILE A 14 -8.15 17.44 -16.59
N GLU A 15 -7.69 17.61 -17.84
CA GLU A 15 -8.60 17.89 -18.95
C GLU A 15 -9.75 16.88 -18.86
N LYS A 16 -11.02 17.27 -19.05
CA LYS A 16 -12.24 16.42 -18.92
C LYS A 16 -11.96 14.96 -19.29
N GLU A 17 -11.48 14.17 -18.33
CA GLU A 17 -11.19 12.77 -18.55
C GLU A 17 -12.53 12.06 -18.54
N LYS A 18 -12.61 10.97 -19.30
CA LYS A 18 -13.71 10.05 -19.12
C LYS A 18 -13.73 9.65 -17.65
N GLU A 19 -14.88 9.82 -17.03
CA GLU A 19 -15.15 9.30 -15.70
C GLU A 19 -14.89 7.79 -15.74
N ILE A 20 -13.81 7.35 -15.09
CA ILE A 20 -13.45 5.94 -14.99
C ILE A 20 -14.37 5.34 -13.94
N SER A 21 -14.97 4.19 -14.24
CA SER A 21 -15.81 3.51 -13.26
C SER A 21 -14.96 2.94 -12.12
N LEU A 22 -15.50 2.90 -10.90
CA LEU A 22 -14.83 2.27 -9.77
C LEU A 22 -14.44 0.81 -10.06
N GLU A 23 -15.27 0.09 -10.82
CA GLU A 23 -14.98 -1.30 -11.22
C GLU A 23 -13.72 -1.38 -12.09
N ASP A 24 -13.57 -0.46 -13.05
CA ASP A 24 -12.37 -0.40 -13.89
C ASP A 24 -11.12 -0.07 -13.06
N GLU A 25 -11.23 0.87 -12.12
CA GLU A 25 -10.11 1.22 -11.21
C GLU A 25 -9.69 0.02 -10.34
N LEU A 26 -10.65 -0.68 -9.75
CA LEU A 26 -10.39 -1.88 -8.95
C LEU A 26 -9.73 -2.99 -9.78
N LYS A 27 -10.18 -3.17 -11.03
CA LYS A 27 -9.59 -4.13 -11.97
C LYS A 27 -8.16 -3.75 -12.36
N THR A 28 -7.90 -2.47 -12.63
CA THR A 28 -6.54 -1.96 -12.88
C THR A 28 -5.64 -2.19 -11.66
N ALA A 29 -6.13 -1.91 -10.45
CA ALA A 29 -5.40 -2.17 -9.21
C ALA A 29 -5.11 -3.67 -9.01
N GLU A 30 -6.08 -4.55 -9.28
CA GLU A 30 -5.90 -6.01 -9.20
C GLU A 30 -4.81 -6.50 -10.17
N GLN A 31 -4.82 -6.00 -11.40
CA GLN A 31 -3.80 -6.32 -12.40
C GLN A 31 -2.42 -5.81 -11.97
N PHE A 32 -2.35 -4.61 -11.38
CA PHE A 32 -1.11 -4.08 -10.82
C PHE A 32 -0.58 -4.97 -9.69
N PHE A 33 -1.40 -5.33 -8.69
CA PHE A 33 -0.96 -6.23 -7.62
C PHE A 33 -0.54 -7.60 -8.16
N SER A 34 -1.22 -8.09 -9.19
CA SER A 34 -0.86 -9.34 -9.87
C SER A 34 0.51 -9.27 -10.54
N SER A 35 0.85 -8.13 -11.20
CA SER A 35 2.17 -7.95 -11.83
C SER A 35 3.31 -7.94 -10.81
N LEU A 36 3.04 -7.48 -9.59
CA LEU A 36 4.00 -7.45 -8.48
C LEU A 36 4.31 -8.84 -7.90
N THR A 37 3.39 -9.81 -8.01
CA THR A 37 3.56 -11.16 -7.45
C THR A 37 4.76 -11.92 -8.05
N GLY A 38 5.13 -11.63 -9.30
CA GLY A 38 6.31 -12.22 -9.94
C GLY A 38 7.64 -11.64 -9.45
N GLY A 39 7.62 -10.46 -8.85
CA GLY A 39 8.82 -9.72 -8.44
C GLY A 39 9.36 -10.11 -7.07
N ILE A 40 8.49 -10.59 -6.17
CA ILE A 40 8.91 -11.03 -4.83
C ILE A 40 8.98 -12.55 -4.76
N LYS A 41 10.19 -13.09 -4.72
CA LYS A 41 10.42 -14.53 -4.48
C LYS A 41 10.55 -14.78 -2.98
N GLU A 42 10.09 -15.95 -2.54
CA GLU A 42 10.41 -16.43 -1.19
C GLU A 42 11.92 -16.47 -1.02
N ALA A 43 12.40 -15.93 0.10
CA ALA A 43 13.82 -16.00 0.43
C ALA A 43 14.20 -17.44 0.78
N ASP A 44 15.43 -17.83 0.46
CA ASP A 44 15.98 -19.12 0.91
C ASP A 44 15.84 -19.27 2.44
N PRO A 45 15.70 -20.51 2.97
CA PRO A 45 15.36 -20.73 4.37
C PRO A 45 16.25 -19.98 5.38
N ILE A 46 17.55 -19.86 5.09
CA ILE A 46 18.53 -19.14 5.91
C ILE A 46 18.25 -17.63 5.88
N LYS A 47 18.06 -17.04 4.69
CA LYS A 47 17.75 -15.61 4.54
C LYS A 47 16.39 -15.26 5.13
N ARG A 48 15.40 -16.15 5.00
CA ARG A 48 14.08 -15.98 5.60
C ARG A 48 14.15 -15.95 7.12
N LEU A 49 14.99 -16.79 7.74
CA LEU A 49 15.18 -16.80 9.19
C LEU A 49 15.88 -15.52 9.69
N LEU A 50 16.87 -15.03 8.95
CA LEU A 50 17.67 -13.87 9.35
C LEU A 50 16.99 -12.52 9.03
N PHE A 51 16.27 -12.43 7.91
CA PHE A 51 15.80 -11.15 7.36
C PHE A 51 14.32 -11.13 6.97
N GLY A 52 13.60 -12.26 7.11
CA GLY A 52 12.22 -12.40 6.66
C GLY A 52 12.07 -12.53 5.14
N ASN A 53 10.82 -12.58 4.68
CA ASN A 53 10.52 -12.48 3.25
C ASN A 53 10.52 -11.00 2.83
N PRO A 54 10.89 -10.69 1.59
CA PRO A 54 10.72 -9.33 1.09
C PRO A 54 9.24 -8.97 1.04
N PHE A 55 8.94 -7.69 1.17
CA PHE A 55 7.58 -7.16 1.13
C PHE A 55 7.56 -5.79 0.46
N PHE A 56 6.39 -5.43 -0.06
CA PHE A 56 6.06 -4.07 -0.46
C PHE A 56 5.17 -3.44 0.62
N VAL A 57 5.25 -2.13 0.78
CA VAL A 57 4.37 -1.36 1.64
C VAL A 57 3.67 -0.32 0.79
N PHE A 58 2.35 -0.29 0.84
CA PHE A 58 1.54 0.80 0.31
C PHE A 58 1.04 1.61 1.49
N GLU A 59 1.17 2.92 1.40
CA GLU A 59 1.02 3.77 2.57
C GLU A 59 0.27 5.05 2.24
N ILE A 60 -0.58 5.45 3.18
CA ILE A 60 -1.28 6.74 3.20
C ILE A 60 -0.82 7.42 4.48
N ALA A 61 -0.39 8.68 4.40
CA ALA A 61 0.10 9.38 5.58
C ALA A 61 -0.20 10.89 5.55
N VAL A 62 -0.40 11.44 6.75
CA VAL A 62 -0.37 12.87 7.04
C VAL A 62 0.79 13.09 8.01
N HIS A 63 1.69 13.99 7.66
CA HIS A 63 2.87 14.29 8.49
C HIS A 63 2.46 15.05 9.75
N ARG A 64 3.33 15.09 10.76
CA ARG A 64 3.10 15.85 11.99
C ARG A 64 2.81 17.35 11.74
N ILE A 65 3.37 17.90 10.67
CA ILE A 65 3.24 19.29 10.26
C ILE A 65 2.69 19.29 8.83
N GLY A 66 1.52 19.87 8.65
CA GLY A 66 0.79 19.88 7.39
C GLY A 66 -0.59 19.24 7.53
N GLU A 67 -1.41 19.38 6.48
CA GLU A 67 -2.74 18.79 6.38
C GLU A 67 -2.87 17.92 5.11
N GLU A 68 -1.78 17.82 4.35
CA GLU A 68 -1.72 17.12 3.08
C GLU A 68 -1.64 15.60 3.28
N ILE A 69 -2.43 14.88 2.48
CA ILE A 69 -2.38 13.43 2.40
C ILE A 69 -1.32 13.04 1.37
N TYR A 70 -0.35 12.26 1.80
CA TYR A 70 0.71 11.70 0.97
C TYR A 70 0.51 10.21 0.75
N PHE A 71 0.80 9.76 -0.47
CA PHE A 71 0.79 8.35 -0.83
C PHE A 71 2.21 7.85 -1.06
N TYR A 72 2.58 6.79 -0.36
CA TYR A 72 3.91 6.23 -0.43
C TYR A 72 3.92 4.76 -0.85
N VAL A 73 5.01 4.36 -1.49
CA VAL A 73 5.32 2.96 -1.76
C VAL A 73 6.74 2.66 -1.27
N ALA A 74 6.87 1.76 -0.31
CA ALA A 74 8.17 1.24 0.12
C ALA A 74 8.42 -0.14 -0.51
N CYS A 75 9.62 -0.36 -1.04
CA CYS A 75 10.01 -1.63 -1.64
C CYS A 75 11.48 -1.96 -1.41
N PRO A 76 11.91 -3.24 -1.53
CA PRO A 76 13.32 -3.59 -1.48
C PRO A 76 14.11 -2.80 -2.53
N ARG A 77 15.27 -2.26 -2.15
CA ARG A 77 16.06 -1.38 -3.05
C ARG A 77 16.40 -2.05 -4.39
N SER A 78 16.61 -3.36 -4.42
CA SER A 78 16.85 -4.13 -5.65
C SER A 78 15.65 -4.17 -6.60
N LEU A 79 14.44 -3.90 -6.12
CA LEU A 79 13.19 -3.87 -6.89
C LEU A 79 12.70 -2.44 -7.15
N ALA A 80 13.44 -1.40 -6.72
CA ALA A 80 13.02 -0.01 -6.82
C ALA A 80 12.68 0.40 -8.26
N GLN A 81 13.57 0.10 -9.22
CA GLN A 81 13.35 0.39 -10.64
C GLN A 81 12.17 -0.41 -11.23
N MET A 82 11.93 -1.63 -10.77
CA MET A 82 10.76 -2.41 -11.18
C MET A 82 9.49 -1.73 -10.68
N MET A 83 9.43 -1.38 -9.40
CA MET A 83 8.26 -0.76 -8.78
C MET A 83 7.87 0.53 -9.49
N GLU A 84 8.85 1.42 -9.72
CA GLU A 84 8.66 2.66 -10.46
C GLU A 84 8.07 2.42 -11.86
N LYS A 85 8.67 1.50 -12.64
CA LYS A 85 8.18 1.14 -13.98
C LYS A 85 6.78 0.52 -13.96
N GLN A 86 6.45 -0.28 -12.95
CA GLN A 86 5.12 -0.87 -12.81
C GLN A 86 4.08 0.22 -12.52
N ILE A 87 4.33 1.10 -11.56
CA ILE A 87 3.41 2.21 -11.26
C ILE A 87 3.19 3.08 -12.49
N LEU A 88 4.26 3.49 -13.18
CA LEU A 88 4.17 4.31 -14.40
C LEU A 88 3.54 3.57 -15.59
N GLY A 89 3.62 2.23 -15.61
CA GLY A 89 2.97 1.41 -16.64
C GLY A 89 1.44 1.38 -16.51
N PHE A 90 0.93 1.34 -15.28
CA PHE A 90 -0.50 1.36 -15.00
C PHE A 90 -1.08 2.78 -14.91
N TRP A 91 -0.30 3.73 -14.38
CA TRP A 91 -0.66 5.14 -14.28
C TRP A 91 0.42 6.03 -14.92
N PRO A 92 0.41 6.20 -16.26
CA PRO A 92 1.45 6.94 -16.99
C PRO A 92 1.60 8.41 -16.60
N LYS A 93 0.55 8.99 -16.02
CA LYS A 93 0.53 10.37 -15.55
C LYS A 93 1.09 10.52 -14.12
N ALA A 94 1.27 9.43 -13.38
CA ALA A 94 1.80 9.50 -12.03
C ALA A 94 3.24 10.02 -12.02
N GLN A 95 3.61 10.68 -10.94
CA GLN A 95 5.00 10.96 -10.62
C GLN A 95 5.42 10.06 -9.48
N VAL A 96 6.54 9.37 -9.66
CA VAL A 96 7.11 8.45 -8.67
C VAL A 96 8.51 8.95 -8.36
N GLN A 97 8.72 9.42 -7.12
CA GLN A 97 9.96 10.08 -6.73
C GLN A 97 10.54 9.42 -5.49
N PRO A 98 11.83 9.01 -5.48
CA PRO A 98 12.45 8.53 -4.26
C PRO A 98 12.56 9.68 -3.26
N VAL A 99 12.17 9.43 -2.02
CA VAL A 99 12.17 10.43 -0.94
C VAL A 99 12.85 9.88 0.31
N THR A 100 13.19 10.77 1.23
CA THR A 100 13.63 10.39 2.58
C THR A 100 12.42 10.06 3.45
N ASP A 101 12.68 9.39 4.57
CA ASP A 101 11.65 9.10 5.56
C ASP A 101 11.00 10.39 6.09
N TYR A 102 9.71 10.27 6.41
CA TYR A 102 8.89 11.31 6.96
C TYR A 102 8.50 10.96 8.41
N ASN A 103 7.90 11.90 9.15
CA ASN A 103 7.59 11.71 10.56
C ASN A 103 6.13 12.05 10.89
N ILE A 104 5.43 11.09 11.49
CA ILE A 104 4.05 11.24 12.01
C ILE A 104 4.01 11.44 13.54
N PHE A 105 5.12 11.18 14.23
CA PHE A 105 5.16 11.11 15.67
C PHE A 105 5.27 12.50 16.30
N ASN A 106 4.41 12.75 17.28
CA ASN A 106 4.55 13.88 18.18
C ASN A 106 5.67 13.61 19.20
N PRO A 107 6.70 14.48 19.32
CA PRO A 107 7.82 14.29 20.23
C PRO A 107 7.44 14.25 21.71
N GLU A 108 6.30 14.85 22.08
CA GLU A 108 5.78 14.83 23.46
C GLU A 108 4.69 13.77 23.67
N GLY A 109 4.42 12.96 22.64
CA GLY A 109 3.39 11.92 22.67
C GLY A 109 3.80 10.66 23.43
N GLN A 110 2.82 9.78 23.66
CA GLN A 110 3.03 8.43 24.20
C GLN A 110 2.72 7.38 23.14
N ALA A 111 3.50 6.30 23.12
CA ALA A 111 3.24 5.13 22.27
C ALA A 111 2.32 4.14 22.98
N VAL A 112 1.18 3.83 22.37
CA VAL A 112 0.25 2.76 22.78
C VAL A 112 -0.03 1.88 21.57
N GLY A 113 -0.15 0.57 21.78
CA GLY A 113 -0.35 -0.40 20.70
C GLY A 113 -1.39 -1.45 21.04
N SER A 114 -2.04 -1.97 20.00
CA SER A 114 -2.93 -3.12 20.08
C SER A 114 -2.72 -4.02 18.87
N ILE A 115 -3.04 -5.31 19.00
CA ILE A 115 -2.90 -6.29 17.92
C ILE A 115 -4.25 -6.96 17.70
N ALA A 116 -4.67 -7.03 16.44
CA ALA A 116 -5.84 -7.77 16.00
C ALA A 116 -5.44 -8.88 15.03
N ASN A 117 -6.20 -9.98 15.03
CA ASN A 117 -6.01 -11.12 14.14
C ASN A 117 -7.33 -11.46 13.44
N LEU A 118 -7.25 -12.08 12.26
CA LEU A 118 -8.44 -12.52 11.53
C LEU A 118 -9.14 -13.66 12.29
N ALA A 119 -10.46 -13.54 12.46
CA ALA A 119 -11.28 -14.57 13.09
C ALA A 119 -11.47 -15.81 12.19
N LYS A 120 -11.35 -15.65 10.87
CA LYS A 120 -11.47 -16.73 9.87
C LYS A 120 -10.16 -16.88 9.11
N SER A 121 -10.06 -17.96 8.33
CA SER A 121 -8.91 -18.20 7.44
C SER A 121 -8.66 -16.99 6.52
N PRO A 122 -7.39 -16.57 6.33
CA PRO A 122 -7.04 -15.47 5.44
C PRO A 122 -7.30 -15.76 3.94
N VAL A 123 -7.76 -16.98 3.61
CA VAL A 123 -8.25 -17.32 2.27
C VAL A 123 -9.56 -16.61 1.96
N PHE A 124 -10.34 -16.26 2.99
CA PHE A 124 -11.58 -15.51 2.80
C PHE A 124 -11.30 -14.00 2.81
N SER A 125 -11.90 -13.29 1.86
CA SER A 125 -11.90 -11.84 1.84
C SER A 125 -12.62 -11.29 3.08
N ILE A 126 -12.12 -10.19 3.64
CA ILE A 126 -12.81 -9.45 4.71
C ILE A 126 -14.13 -8.89 4.17
N LYS A 127 -14.08 -8.36 2.95
CA LYS A 127 -15.23 -7.89 2.17
C LYS A 127 -14.94 -8.14 0.68
N PRO A 128 -15.85 -8.77 -0.08
CA PRO A 128 -15.65 -8.99 -1.51
C PRO A 128 -15.81 -7.68 -2.28
N TYR A 129 -15.13 -7.56 -3.44
CA TYR A 129 -15.03 -6.27 -4.13
C TYR A 129 -16.38 -5.79 -4.68
N GLN A 130 -17.27 -6.72 -5.03
CA GLN A 130 -18.62 -6.44 -5.54
C GLN A 130 -19.51 -5.72 -4.51
N GLU A 131 -19.15 -5.77 -3.23
CA GLU A 131 -19.85 -5.06 -2.16
C GLU A 131 -19.31 -3.64 -1.92
N PHE A 132 -18.31 -3.18 -2.67
CA PHE A 132 -17.89 -1.77 -2.66
C PHE A 132 -18.77 -0.99 -3.63
N THR A 133 -19.73 -0.24 -3.09
CA THR A 133 -20.58 0.70 -3.85
C THR A 133 -19.92 2.06 -4.04
N THR A 134 -18.88 2.36 -3.26
CA THR A 134 -18.12 3.61 -3.27
C THR A 134 -16.64 3.31 -3.06
N ASP A 135 -15.77 4.26 -3.39
CA ASP A 135 -14.32 4.13 -3.19
C ASP A 135 -13.99 3.76 -1.73
N PRO A 136 -13.30 2.63 -1.47
CA PRO A 136 -12.90 2.22 -0.12
C PRO A 136 -11.90 3.19 0.55
N LEU A 137 -11.12 3.95 -0.22
CA LEU A 137 -10.14 4.90 0.34
C LEU A 137 -10.81 6.16 0.89
N SER A 138 -11.98 6.54 0.38
CA SER A 138 -12.73 7.73 0.83
C SER A 138 -12.95 7.80 2.35
N THR A 139 -13.21 6.66 2.99
CA THR A 139 -13.42 6.59 4.45
C THR A 139 -12.12 6.83 5.20
N ILE A 140 -11.01 6.28 4.70
CA ILE A 140 -9.68 6.43 5.31
C ILE A 140 -9.23 7.88 5.16
N THR A 141 -9.30 8.43 3.96
CA THR A 141 -8.87 9.81 3.67
C THR A 141 -9.72 10.83 4.44
N SER A 142 -11.03 10.62 4.58
CA SER A 142 -11.90 11.50 5.39
C SER A 142 -11.53 11.55 6.88
N VAL A 143 -10.97 10.47 7.43
CA VAL A 143 -10.43 10.49 8.80
C VAL A 143 -9.14 11.33 8.83
N PHE A 144 -8.27 11.16 7.84
CA PHE A 144 -6.99 11.84 7.77
C PHE A 144 -7.14 13.35 7.57
N THR A 145 -8.16 13.81 6.85
CA THR A 145 -8.45 15.26 6.69
C THR A 145 -8.89 15.97 7.96
N LYS A 146 -9.23 15.23 9.04
CA LYS A 146 -9.66 15.82 10.32
C LYS A 146 -8.51 16.04 11.29
N LEU A 147 -7.30 15.60 10.93
CA LEU A 147 -6.12 15.79 11.75
C LEU A 147 -5.76 17.28 11.80
N ALA A 148 -5.34 17.75 12.97
CA ALA A 148 -4.86 19.11 13.14
C ALA A 148 -3.56 19.33 12.35
N ARG A 149 -3.43 20.50 11.72
CA ARG A 149 -2.23 20.92 10.97
C ARG A 149 -0.91 20.72 11.71
N GLU A 150 -0.91 20.88 13.03
CA GLU A 150 0.28 20.77 13.86
C GLU A 150 0.02 19.86 15.05
N GLY A 151 0.97 18.95 15.29
CA GLY A 151 0.97 18.10 16.49
C GLY A 151 0.22 16.77 16.33
N GLU A 152 -0.55 16.62 15.27
CA GLU A 152 -1.18 15.36 14.87
C GLU A 152 -0.56 14.83 13.57
N GLY A 153 -0.39 13.53 13.48
CA GLY A 153 0.12 12.84 12.30
C GLY A 153 -0.36 11.41 12.33
N ALA A 154 -0.56 10.81 11.16
CA ALA A 154 -1.05 9.46 11.05
C ALA A 154 -0.50 8.78 9.80
N ALA A 155 -0.32 7.46 9.88
CA ALA A 155 -0.03 6.63 8.72
C ALA A 155 -0.85 5.34 8.77
N LEU A 156 -1.33 4.92 7.61
CA LEU A 156 -1.86 3.58 7.37
C LEU A 156 -0.91 2.87 6.41
N GLN A 157 -0.41 1.71 6.83
CA GLN A 157 0.50 0.89 6.03
C GLN A 157 -0.12 -0.46 5.72
N ILE A 158 -0.13 -0.82 4.44
CA ILE A 158 -0.56 -2.13 3.94
C ILE A 158 0.69 -2.88 3.46
N LEU A 159 1.06 -3.93 4.18
CA LEU A 159 2.23 -4.74 3.86
C LEU A 159 1.83 -5.96 3.02
N ILE A 160 2.44 -6.09 1.84
CA ILE A 160 2.19 -7.19 0.90
C ILE A 160 3.45 -8.05 0.79
N ARG A 161 3.29 -9.35 1.03
CA ARG A 161 4.39 -10.32 0.98
C ARG A 161 3.94 -11.63 0.32
N PRO A 162 4.88 -12.43 -0.22
CA PRO A 162 4.57 -13.76 -0.75
C PRO A 162 3.85 -14.63 0.27
N SER A 163 2.76 -15.25 -0.18
CA SER A 163 2.02 -16.22 0.61
C SER A 163 2.73 -17.57 0.62
N LYS A 164 2.60 -18.31 1.72
CA LYS A 164 3.12 -19.68 1.81
C LYS A 164 2.45 -20.56 0.75
N ARG A 165 3.20 -21.46 0.13
CA ARG A 165 2.69 -22.40 -0.88
C ARG A 165 1.43 -23.18 -0.44
N SER A 166 1.31 -23.52 0.84
CA SER A 166 0.12 -24.20 1.38
C SER A 166 -1.14 -23.32 1.37
N LEU A 167 -1.02 -22.03 1.74
CA LEU A 167 -2.11 -21.07 1.70
C LEU A 167 -2.56 -20.82 0.26
N LYS A 168 -1.62 -20.67 -0.67
CA LYS A 168 -1.92 -20.54 -2.10
C LYS A 168 -2.77 -21.71 -2.62
N LYS A 169 -2.35 -22.95 -2.32
CA LYS A 169 -3.09 -24.17 -2.69
C LYS A 169 -4.49 -24.25 -2.07
N MET A 170 -4.68 -23.71 -0.87
CA MET A 170 -6.02 -23.68 -0.25
C MET A 170 -6.92 -22.65 -0.92
N ALA A 171 -6.38 -21.47 -1.27
CA ALA A 171 -7.11 -20.45 -2.01
C ALA A 171 -7.59 -20.97 -3.38
N GLU A 172 -6.70 -21.62 -4.14
CA GLU A 172 -7.02 -22.24 -5.45
C GLU A 172 -8.11 -23.32 -5.39
N LYS A 173 -8.39 -23.89 -4.21
CA LYS A 173 -9.44 -24.91 -4.02
C LYS A 173 -10.76 -24.36 -3.50
N THR A 174 -10.74 -23.12 -2.98
CA THR A 174 -11.88 -22.50 -2.30
C THR A 174 -12.61 -21.51 -3.23
N ILE A 175 -11.89 -20.98 -4.22
CA ILE A 175 -12.40 -20.20 -5.36
C ILE A 175 -12.86 -21.19 -6.44
#